data_AF-Q2FYE5-F1
#
_entry.id   AF-Q2FYE5-F1
#
_cell.length_a   1.000
_cell.length_b   1.000
_cell.length_c   1.000
_cell.angle_alpha   90.00
_cell.angle_beta   90.00
_cell.angle_gamma   90.00
#
_symmetry.space_group_name_H-M   'P 1'
#
loop_
_entity.id
_entity.type
_entity.pdbx_description
1 polymer ?
#
loop_
_entity_poly.entity_id
_entity_poly.type
_entity_poly.pdbx_seq_one_letter_code
_entity_poly.pdbx_strand_id
1 'polypeptide(L)'
;MLKKAKFILMATILLSGCSTTNNESNKETKSVPEEMDASKYVGQGFQPPAEKDAIEFAKKHKDKIAKRGEQFFMDNFGLKVKATNVIGSGDGVEVFVHCDDHDIVFNASIPFDKSIIDSDSSLRSKDKGDDMSTLVGAVLSGFEYRAQKEKYDKLYKFFKDNEEKYQYTGFTKEAINKTQNSGYENEYFYISAIPYNLAEYRDYFEPLLNKSDSEFSKELSNVKKQLKDKSKVSVTTTLFSKKKNYTKKSNSENVIKMAEEIKKDKEIPNGIELSIKFSDNKINTVKPNFNGESTSEYGVFDQE
;
A
#
# COMPACT_ATOMS: atom_id res chain seq x y z
N MET A 1 35.06 26.45 -0.61
CA MET A 1 34.22 27.65 -0.83
C MET A 1 33.46 27.48 -2.15
N LEU A 2 32.22 26.98 -2.13
CA LEU A 2 31.34 26.94 -3.31
C LEU A 2 30.08 27.73 -2.99
N LYS A 3 29.91 28.88 -3.65
CA LYS A 3 28.76 29.77 -3.50
C LYS A 3 27.52 29.10 -4.11
N LYS A 4 26.48 28.89 -3.31
CA LYS A 4 25.17 28.42 -3.76
C LYS A 4 24.48 29.53 -4.58
N ALA A 5 24.44 29.37 -5.89
CA ALA A 5 23.76 30.28 -6.81
C ALA A 5 22.24 30.18 -6.63
N LYS A 6 21.59 31.31 -6.31
CA LYS A 6 20.12 31.43 -6.26
C LYS A 6 19.61 31.70 -7.67
N PHE A 7 18.91 30.73 -8.26
CA PHE A 7 18.27 30.87 -9.57
C PHE A 7 16.91 31.56 -9.39
N ILE A 8 16.82 32.84 -9.73
CA ILE A 8 15.56 33.60 -9.74
C ILE A 8 14.99 33.47 -11.15
N LEU A 9 14.02 32.58 -11.34
CA LEU A 9 13.31 32.44 -12.61
C LEU A 9 12.25 33.55 -12.69
N MET A 10 12.60 34.64 -13.37
CA MET A 10 11.72 35.77 -13.66
C MET A 10 10.84 35.41 -14.86
N ALA A 11 9.62 34.93 -14.59
CA ALA A 11 8.64 34.63 -15.64
C ALA A 11 7.98 35.95 -16.09
N THR A 12 8.41 36.46 -17.24
CA THR A 12 7.84 37.65 -17.89
C THR A 12 6.40 37.35 -18.31
N ILE A 13 5.44 38.01 -17.66
CA ILE A 13 4.03 37.98 -18.04
C ILE A 13 3.88 38.77 -19.34
N LEU A 14 3.81 38.06 -20.47
CA LEU A 14 3.49 38.66 -21.76
C LEU A 14 2.00 39.02 -21.80
N LEU A 15 1.72 40.30 -21.56
CA LEU A 15 0.44 40.93 -21.78
C LEU A 15 0.11 40.93 -23.29
N SER A 16 -0.60 39.91 -23.74
CA SER A 16 -1.46 39.96 -24.92
C SER A 16 -2.89 39.91 -24.36
N GLY A 17 -3.78 40.86 -24.60
CA GLY A 17 -4.06 41.57 -25.83
C GLY A 17 -5.55 41.30 -26.10
N CYS A 18 -6.38 42.25 -25.70
CA CYS A 18 -7.85 42.26 -25.68
C CYS A 18 -8.54 41.47 -26.81
N SER A 19 -9.48 40.58 -26.45
CA SER A 19 -10.56 40.13 -27.35
C SER A 19 -11.77 39.67 -26.52
N THR A 20 -12.83 40.46 -26.60
CA THR A 20 -14.25 40.05 -26.60
C THR A 20 -14.77 39.11 -25.50
N THR A 21 -15.55 39.73 -24.60
CA THR A 21 -16.90 39.29 -24.18
C THR A 21 -17.02 37.98 -23.39
N ASN A 22 -17.14 38.14 -22.07
CA ASN A 22 -18.03 37.41 -21.16
C ASN A 22 -18.37 35.96 -21.57
N ASN A 23 -17.46 35.04 -21.31
CA ASN A 23 -17.86 33.74 -20.78
C ASN A 23 -17.23 33.64 -19.41
N GLU A 24 -18.10 33.58 -18.41
CA GLU A 24 -17.74 33.38 -17.01
C GLU A 24 -16.65 32.33 -16.90
N SER A 25 -15.60 32.73 -16.19
CA SER A 25 -14.43 31.94 -15.90
C SER A 25 -14.83 30.66 -15.18
N ASN A 26 -15.20 29.64 -15.95
CA ASN A 26 -15.05 28.26 -15.54
C ASN A 26 -13.54 28.04 -15.52
N LYS A 27 -12.88 28.51 -14.45
CA LYS A 27 -11.54 28.05 -14.09
C LYS A 27 -11.71 26.56 -13.90
N GLU A 28 -11.49 25.81 -14.97
CA GLU A 28 -11.23 24.39 -14.94
C GLU A 28 -10.07 24.19 -13.96
N THR A 29 -10.39 24.05 -12.67
CA THR A 29 -9.59 23.27 -11.76
C THR A 29 -9.50 21.94 -12.46
N LYS A 30 -8.39 21.71 -13.19
CA LYS A 30 -8.13 20.49 -13.95
C LYS A 30 -8.49 19.33 -13.06
N SER A 31 -9.68 18.76 -13.27
CA SER A 31 -10.16 17.65 -12.49
C SER A 31 -9.22 16.51 -12.79
N VAL A 32 -8.77 15.81 -11.74
CA VAL A 32 -8.03 14.57 -11.94
C VAL A 32 -8.93 13.65 -12.78
N PRO A 33 -8.42 13.09 -13.90
CA PRO A 33 -9.23 12.21 -14.73
C PRO A 33 -9.65 10.97 -13.93
N GLU A 34 -10.80 10.38 -14.24
CA GLU A 34 -11.32 9.20 -13.53
C GLU A 34 -10.36 8.01 -13.62
N GLU A 35 -9.69 7.84 -14.77
CA GLU A 35 -8.62 6.88 -14.97
C GLU A 35 -7.36 7.54 -15.54
N MET A 36 -6.20 7.00 -15.20
CA MET A 36 -4.93 7.45 -15.76
C MET A 36 -3.92 6.32 -15.89
N ASP A 37 -2.78 6.58 -16.54
CA ASP A 37 -1.70 5.60 -16.61
C ASP A 37 -1.15 5.33 -15.19
N ALA A 38 -1.06 4.07 -14.79
CA ALA A 38 -0.59 3.66 -13.46
C ALA A 38 0.80 4.21 -13.13
N SER A 39 1.68 4.32 -14.12
CA SER A 39 3.03 4.90 -13.98
C SER A 39 3.05 6.39 -13.64
N LYS A 40 1.94 7.10 -13.82
CA LYS A 40 1.77 8.54 -13.51
C LYS A 40 0.93 8.77 -12.25
N TYR A 41 0.35 7.70 -11.69
CA TYR A 41 -0.48 7.79 -10.51
C TYR A 41 0.39 7.84 -9.25
N VAL A 42 0.16 8.85 -8.43
CA VAL A 42 0.85 9.16 -7.17
C VAL A 42 -0.14 9.48 -6.04
N GLY A 43 -1.38 8.99 -6.17
CA GLY A 43 -2.48 9.23 -5.23
C GLY A 43 -3.33 10.48 -5.51
N GLN A 44 -3.19 11.13 -6.67
CA GLN A 44 -4.05 12.25 -7.04
C GLN A 44 -5.49 11.77 -7.26
N GLY A 45 -6.48 12.49 -6.71
CA GLY A 45 -7.89 12.13 -6.84
C GLY A 45 -8.40 11.10 -5.83
N PHE A 46 -7.52 10.43 -5.09
CA PHE A 46 -7.90 9.44 -4.08
C PHE A 46 -8.77 10.07 -2.99
N GLN A 47 -10.01 9.58 -2.89
CA GLN A 47 -10.99 10.04 -1.90
C GLN A 47 -12.05 8.95 -1.71
N PRO A 48 -11.99 8.18 -0.61
CA PRO A 48 -13.09 7.33 -0.17
C PRO A 48 -14.39 8.12 -0.01
N PRO A 49 -15.56 7.47 -0.09
CA PRO A 49 -16.84 8.12 0.18
C PRO A 49 -16.81 8.81 1.54
N ALA A 50 -17.05 10.12 1.54
CA ALA A 50 -16.99 10.94 2.73
C ALA A 50 -17.94 12.13 2.63
N GLU A 51 -18.44 12.57 3.78
CA GLU A 51 -19.16 13.83 3.89
C GLU A 51 -18.25 15.02 3.56
N LYS A 52 -18.83 16.10 3.04
CA LYS A 52 -18.05 17.28 2.62
C LYS A 52 -17.31 17.92 3.80
N ASP A 53 -17.95 17.97 4.96
CA ASP A 53 -17.39 18.54 6.18
C ASP A 53 -16.28 17.64 6.78
N ALA A 54 -16.38 16.31 6.63
CA ALA A 54 -15.31 15.36 6.95
C ALA A 54 -14.06 15.60 6.09
N ILE A 55 -14.23 15.82 4.78
CA ILE A 55 -13.12 16.15 3.88
C ILE A 55 -12.46 17.48 4.27
N GLU A 56 -13.25 18.50 4.60
CA GLU A 56 -12.75 19.80 5.05
C GLU A 56 -12.04 19.70 6.41
N PHE A 57 -12.63 18.96 7.34
CA PHE A 57 -12.08 18.72 8.68
C PHE A 57 -10.72 18.02 8.60
N ALA A 58 -10.60 16.95 7.80
CA ALA A 58 -9.35 16.24 7.57
C ALA A 58 -8.24 17.17 7.03
N LYS A 59 -8.57 18.05 6.08
CA LYS A 59 -7.62 19.05 5.54
C LYS A 59 -7.20 20.07 6.59
N LYS A 60 -8.15 20.58 7.37
CA LYS A 60 -7.92 21.61 8.38
C LYS A 60 -7.09 21.11 9.57
N HIS A 61 -7.29 19.85 9.97
CA HIS A 61 -6.66 19.26 11.17
C HIS A 61 -5.61 18.18 10.85
N LYS A 62 -5.11 18.16 9.60
CA LYS A 62 -4.22 17.13 9.04
C LYS A 62 -3.09 16.70 9.99
N ASP A 63 -2.30 17.65 10.48
CA ASP A 63 -1.11 17.34 11.29
C ASP A 63 -1.47 16.75 12.66
N LYS A 64 -2.60 17.19 13.25
CA LYS A 64 -3.05 16.63 14.53
C LYS A 64 -3.58 15.22 14.33
N ILE A 65 -4.44 15.01 13.33
CA ILE A 65 -4.99 13.70 12.98
C ILE A 65 -3.85 12.71 12.63
N ALA A 66 -2.87 13.12 11.84
CA ALA A 66 -1.69 12.33 11.50
C ALA A 66 -0.97 11.80 12.76
N LYS A 67 -0.66 12.69 13.72
CA LYS A 67 -0.03 12.31 14.99
C LYS A 67 -0.89 11.34 15.81
N ARG A 68 -2.21 11.48 15.78
CA ARG A 68 -3.12 10.57 16.47
C ARG A 68 -3.12 9.18 15.83
N GLY A 69 -3.10 9.11 14.50
CA GLY A 69 -2.89 7.85 13.77
C GLY A 69 -1.55 7.20 14.13
N GLU A 70 -0.44 7.95 14.12
CA GLU A 70 0.87 7.43 14.53
C GLU A 70 0.88 6.92 15.98
N GLN A 71 0.25 7.67 16.91
CA GLN A 71 0.10 7.26 18.30
C GLN A 71 -0.73 5.99 18.45
N PHE A 72 -1.78 5.82 17.65
CA PHE A 72 -2.60 4.60 17.68
C PHE A 72 -1.77 3.35 17.42
N PHE A 73 -0.89 3.38 16.41
CA PHE A 73 -0.03 2.23 16.10
C PHE A 73 1.00 1.95 17.20
N MET A 74 1.57 3.01 17.79
CA MET A 74 2.44 2.86 18.95
C MET A 74 1.73 2.21 20.15
N ASP A 75 0.52 2.68 20.49
CA ASP A 75 -0.22 2.21 21.68
C ASP A 75 -0.75 0.78 21.58
N ASN A 76 -1.01 0.32 20.34
CA ASN A 76 -1.65 -0.96 20.07
C ASN A 76 -0.70 -2.04 19.57
N PHE A 77 0.33 -1.65 18.81
CA PHE A 77 1.24 -2.58 18.15
C PHE A 77 2.70 -2.44 18.60
N GLY A 78 3.05 -1.38 19.33
CA GLY A 78 4.45 -1.14 19.74
C GLY A 78 5.36 -0.73 18.58
N LEU A 79 4.78 -0.22 17.48
CA LEU A 79 5.48 0.08 16.23
C LEU A 79 5.43 1.57 15.90
N LYS A 80 6.56 2.12 15.47
CA LYS A 80 6.64 3.48 14.92
C LYS A 80 6.21 3.45 13.47
N VAL A 81 5.15 4.20 13.17
CA VAL A 81 4.68 4.42 11.80
C VAL A 81 4.77 5.90 11.45
N LYS A 82 4.71 6.20 10.16
CA LYS A 82 4.60 7.56 9.65
C LYS A 82 3.27 7.72 8.93
N ALA A 83 2.50 8.74 9.27
CA ALA A 83 1.32 9.10 8.50
C ALA A 83 1.71 9.55 7.08
N THR A 84 1.11 8.91 6.08
CA THR A 84 1.38 9.13 4.67
C THR A 84 0.24 9.86 3.98
N ASN A 85 -0.98 9.72 4.49
CA ASN A 85 -2.15 10.46 4.03
C ASN A 85 -3.17 10.64 5.16
N VAL A 86 -3.90 11.75 5.12
CA VAL A 86 -5.03 12.04 6.02
C VAL A 86 -6.15 12.60 5.17
N ILE A 87 -7.29 11.93 5.20
CA ILE A 87 -8.43 12.20 4.33
C ILE A 87 -9.75 12.06 5.10
N GLY A 88 -10.82 12.67 4.59
CA GLY A 88 -12.16 12.38 5.09
C GLY A 88 -12.59 10.97 4.67
N SER A 89 -13.31 10.26 5.51
CA SER A 89 -13.86 8.93 5.24
C SER A 89 -15.14 8.76 6.05
N GLY A 90 -16.25 8.44 5.39
CA GLY A 90 -17.57 8.47 6.02
C GLY A 90 -17.90 9.86 6.60
N ASP A 91 -18.38 9.89 7.83
CA ASP A 91 -18.61 11.10 8.64
C ASP A 91 -17.39 11.52 9.47
N GLY A 92 -16.28 10.78 9.36
CA GLY A 92 -15.04 10.95 10.12
C GLY A 92 -13.82 11.20 9.24
N VAL A 93 -12.67 10.71 9.69
CA VAL A 93 -11.38 10.82 9.01
C VAL A 93 -10.68 9.48 8.96
N GLU A 94 -9.74 9.32 8.04
CA GLU A 94 -8.93 8.12 7.92
C GLU A 94 -7.45 8.49 7.74
N VAL A 95 -6.60 7.80 8.50
CA VAL A 95 -5.14 7.99 8.45
C VAL A 95 -4.51 6.79 7.80
N PHE A 96 -3.82 7.01 6.69
CA PHE A 96 -2.96 6.02 6.06
C PHE A 96 -1.56 6.16 6.67
N VAL A 97 -0.92 5.04 6.95
CA VAL A 97 0.40 4.99 7.56
C VAL A 97 1.30 4.02 6.82
N HIS A 98 2.60 4.29 6.90
CA HIS A 98 3.66 3.38 6.49
C HIS A 98 4.54 3.04 7.71
N CYS A 99 4.77 1.75 7.92
CA CYS A 99 5.70 1.23 8.91
C CYS A 99 7.00 0.78 8.23
N ASP A 100 8.12 1.17 8.82
CA ASP A 100 9.46 0.67 8.53
C ASP A 100 10.24 0.72 9.85
N ASP A 101 9.86 -0.16 10.79
CA ASP A 101 10.34 -0.19 12.17
C ASP A 101 10.55 -1.65 12.58
N HIS A 102 11.65 -1.95 13.28
CA HIS A 102 12.05 -3.34 13.63
C HIS A 102 12.08 -4.31 12.43
N ASP A 103 12.43 -3.83 11.23
CA ASP A 103 12.34 -4.57 9.95
C ASP A 103 10.92 -5.07 9.60
N ILE A 104 9.90 -4.58 10.31
CA ILE A 104 8.49 -4.80 10.02
C ILE A 104 8.03 -3.68 9.08
N VAL A 105 7.71 -4.06 7.84
CA VAL A 105 7.32 -3.14 6.77
C VAL A 105 5.88 -3.41 6.35
N PHE A 106 5.01 -2.41 6.43
CA PHE A 106 3.63 -2.50 5.92
C PHE A 106 3.01 -1.12 5.70
N ASN A 107 1.93 -1.09 4.93
CA ASN A 107 0.98 0.02 4.86
C ASN A 107 -0.35 -0.41 5.46
N ALA A 108 -0.99 0.50 6.18
CA ALA A 108 -2.28 0.29 6.81
C ALA A 108 -3.07 1.60 6.86
N SER A 109 -4.36 1.52 7.17
CA SER A 109 -5.18 2.69 7.48
C SER A 109 -6.06 2.45 8.70
N ILE A 110 -6.43 3.53 9.37
CA ILE A 110 -7.30 3.50 10.54
C ILE A 110 -8.30 4.67 10.47
N PRO A 111 -9.63 4.41 10.44
CA PRO A 111 -10.63 5.44 10.56
C PRO A 111 -10.75 5.96 12.01
N PHE A 112 -11.13 7.22 12.16
CA PHE A 112 -11.44 7.86 13.42
C PHE A 112 -12.63 8.82 13.28
N ASP A 113 -13.38 8.96 14.37
CA ASP A 113 -14.31 10.07 14.54
C ASP A 113 -13.57 11.42 14.54
N LYS A 114 -14.28 12.49 14.17
CA LYS A 114 -13.75 13.87 14.23
C LYS A 114 -13.26 14.25 15.64
N SER A 115 -13.83 13.65 16.69
CA SER A 115 -13.43 13.85 18.09
C SER A 115 -12.02 13.36 18.43
N ILE A 116 -11.34 12.65 17.52
CA ILE A 116 -9.95 12.20 17.70
C ILE A 116 -8.97 13.33 18.02
N ILE A 117 -9.31 14.57 17.64
CA ILE A 117 -8.52 15.75 17.92
C ILE A 117 -8.77 16.36 19.31
N ASP A 118 -9.75 15.89 20.07
CA ASP A 118 -10.17 16.53 21.32
C ASP A 118 -9.29 16.11 22.51
N SER A 119 -8.62 14.96 22.40
CA SER A 119 -7.79 14.38 23.46
C SER A 119 -6.49 13.81 22.89
N ASP A 120 -5.41 13.94 23.67
CA ASP A 120 -4.12 13.30 23.42
C ASP A 120 -3.91 12.03 24.27
N SER A 121 -4.97 11.52 24.92
CA SER A 121 -4.92 10.29 25.72
C SER A 121 -4.51 9.07 24.91
N SER A 122 -4.12 7.99 25.61
CA SER A 122 -3.83 6.72 24.95
C SER A 122 -5.01 6.23 24.11
N LEU A 123 -4.71 5.69 22.94
CA LEU A 123 -5.62 5.07 21.98
C LEU A 123 -5.56 3.54 22.04
N ARG A 124 -5.08 2.97 23.16
CA ARG A 124 -5.03 1.52 23.36
C ARG A 124 -6.44 0.92 23.28
N SER A 125 -6.67 0.15 22.24
CA SER A 125 -7.95 -0.45 21.91
C SER A 125 -8.16 -1.79 22.60
N LYS A 126 -9.42 -2.11 22.88
CA LYS A 126 -9.89 -3.44 23.30
C LYS A 126 -10.81 -4.07 22.26
N ASP A 127 -10.84 -3.50 21.05
CA ASP A 127 -11.67 -3.95 19.95
C ASP A 127 -11.30 -5.37 19.53
N LYS A 128 -12.33 -6.18 19.29
CA LYS A 128 -12.27 -7.58 18.87
C LYS A 128 -13.03 -7.80 17.57
N GLY A 129 -13.45 -6.73 16.90
CA GLY A 129 -14.18 -6.77 15.64
C GLY A 129 -13.31 -7.17 14.45
N ASP A 130 -13.99 -7.47 13.34
CA ASP A 130 -13.36 -7.93 12.10
C ASP A 130 -12.48 -6.85 11.46
N ASP A 131 -12.85 -5.57 11.58
CA ASP A 131 -12.05 -4.44 11.07
C ASP A 131 -10.71 -4.35 11.79
N MET A 132 -10.70 -4.47 13.12
CA MET A 132 -9.46 -4.53 13.91
C MET A 132 -8.63 -5.76 13.55
N SER A 133 -9.26 -6.90 13.32
CA SER A 133 -8.56 -8.14 12.95
C SER A 133 -7.94 -8.02 11.55
N THR A 134 -8.61 -7.33 10.62
CA THR A 134 -8.07 -6.99 9.30
C THR A 134 -6.83 -6.10 9.42
N LEU A 135 -6.88 -5.09 10.30
CA LEU A 135 -5.72 -4.26 10.60
C LEU A 135 -4.56 -5.07 11.19
N VAL A 136 -4.83 -6.00 12.12
CA VAL A 136 -3.82 -6.94 12.64
C VAL A 136 -3.22 -7.77 11.50
N GLY A 137 -4.04 -8.27 10.56
CA GLY A 137 -3.55 -8.98 9.37
C GLY A 137 -2.60 -8.13 8.51
N ALA A 138 -2.91 -6.85 8.29
CA ALA A 138 -2.03 -5.92 7.59
C ALA A 138 -0.69 -5.76 8.34
N VAL A 139 -0.70 -5.61 9.68
CA VAL A 139 0.54 -5.56 10.48
C VAL A 139 1.34 -6.85 10.37
N LEU A 140 0.69 -8.02 10.49
CA LEU A 140 1.33 -9.33 10.47
C LEU A 140 1.90 -9.70 9.10
N SER A 141 1.41 -9.12 8.01
CA SER A 141 2.08 -9.28 6.71
C SER A 141 3.52 -8.73 6.71
N GLY A 142 3.80 -7.70 7.52
CA GLY A 142 5.16 -7.21 7.74
C GLY A 142 6.01 -8.18 8.56
N PHE A 143 5.40 -8.99 9.43
CA PHE A 143 6.07 -10.09 10.13
C PHE A 143 6.42 -11.21 9.16
N GLU A 144 5.53 -11.56 8.23
CA GLU A 144 5.81 -12.54 7.19
C GLU A 144 6.99 -12.10 6.33
N TYR A 145 7.01 -10.83 5.91
CA TYR A 145 8.13 -10.25 5.18
C TYR A 145 9.42 -10.39 5.97
N ARG A 146 9.47 -9.90 7.23
CA ARG A 146 10.68 -9.96 8.07
C ARG A 146 11.19 -11.39 8.24
N ALA A 147 10.30 -12.35 8.47
CA ALA A 147 10.67 -13.74 8.71
C ALA A 147 11.37 -14.43 7.52
N GLN A 148 11.13 -13.95 6.30
CA GLN A 148 11.76 -14.45 5.07
C GLN A 148 12.32 -13.31 4.21
N LYS A 149 12.85 -12.27 4.86
CA LYS A 149 13.24 -11.01 4.21
C LYS A 149 14.11 -11.20 2.98
N GLU A 150 15.20 -11.98 3.12
CA GLU A 150 16.13 -12.24 2.02
C GLU A 150 15.44 -12.84 0.79
N LYS A 151 14.48 -13.76 1.01
CA LYS A 151 13.75 -14.39 -0.09
C LYS A 151 12.75 -13.43 -0.73
N TYR A 152 12.04 -12.64 0.05
CA TYR A 152 11.14 -11.61 -0.50
C TYR A 152 11.90 -10.51 -1.25
N ASP A 153 13.09 -10.12 -0.78
CA ASP A 153 13.98 -9.19 -1.50
C ASP A 153 14.43 -9.77 -2.85
N LYS A 154 14.67 -11.08 -2.93
CA LYS A 154 14.94 -11.79 -4.19
C LYS A 154 13.74 -11.80 -5.12
N LEU A 155 12.53 -12.04 -4.60
CA LEU A 155 11.29 -11.96 -5.38
C LEU A 155 11.06 -10.54 -5.94
N TYR A 156 11.27 -9.51 -5.11
CA TYR A 156 11.22 -8.12 -5.56
C TYR A 156 12.24 -7.85 -6.66
N LYS A 157 13.49 -8.31 -6.47
CA LYS A 157 14.54 -8.16 -7.48
C LYS A 157 14.18 -8.86 -8.79
N PHE A 158 13.61 -10.06 -8.75
CA PHE A 158 13.12 -10.74 -9.94
C PHE A 158 12.13 -9.88 -10.72
N PHE A 159 11.10 -9.32 -10.05
CA PHE A 159 10.14 -8.46 -10.73
C PHE A 159 10.78 -7.16 -11.23
N LYS A 160 11.73 -6.60 -10.49
CA LYS A 160 12.42 -5.38 -10.91
C LYS A 160 13.25 -5.60 -12.17
N ASP A 161 14.04 -6.66 -12.21
CA ASP A 161 14.97 -6.94 -13.30
C ASP A 161 14.24 -7.37 -14.60
N ASN A 162 13.03 -7.92 -14.48
CA ASN A 162 12.26 -8.40 -15.62
C ASN A 162 11.18 -7.43 -16.14
N GLU A 163 11.12 -6.20 -15.60
CA GLU A 163 10.11 -5.18 -15.94
C GLU A 163 10.04 -4.91 -17.47
N GLU A 164 11.20 -4.72 -18.10
CA GLU A 164 11.29 -4.49 -19.56
C GLU A 164 11.10 -5.78 -20.36
N LYS A 165 11.62 -6.92 -19.88
CA LYS A 165 11.50 -8.20 -20.57
C LYS A 165 10.04 -8.61 -20.77
N TYR A 166 9.21 -8.46 -19.72
CA TYR A 166 7.79 -8.84 -19.76
C TYR A 166 6.83 -7.68 -19.99
N GLN A 167 7.35 -6.46 -20.16
CA GLN A 167 6.60 -5.27 -20.55
C GLN A 167 5.49 -4.92 -19.55
N TYR A 168 5.85 -4.80 -18.26
CA TYR A 168 4.98 -4.27 -17.22
C TYR A 168 5.60 -3.08 -16.49
N THR A 169 4.82 -2.46 -15.63
CA THR A 169 5.28 -1.61 -14.53
C THR A 169 4.51 -1.98 -13.27
N GLY A 170 4.88 -1.38 -12.16
CA GLY A 170 4.22 -1.55 -10.87
C GLY A 170 3.46 -0.29 -10.43
N PHE A 171 2.88 -0.34 -9.24
CA PHE A 171 2.47 0.86 -8.54
C PHE A 171 3.66 1.78 -8.28
N THR A 172 3.42 3.09 -8.20
CA THR A 172 4.44 4.00 -7.66
C THR A 172 4.48 3.90 -6.14
N LYS A 173 5.67 4.05 -5.54
CA LYS A 173 5.82 4.11 -4.06
C LYS A 173 4.91 5.17 -3.42
N GLU A 174 4.76 6.31 -4.10
CA GLU A 174 3.91 7.40 -3.60
C GLU A 174 2.42 7.03 -3.63
N ALA A 175 1.96 6.31 -4.67
CA ALA A 175 0.61 5.77 -4.72
C ALA A 175 0.37 4.73 -3.62
N ILE A 176 1.29 3.79 -3.42
CA ILE A 176 1.20 2.77 -2.36
C ILE A 176 1.01 3.46 -1.02
N ASN A 177 1.98 4.31 -0.65
CA ASN A 177 1.98 4.96 0.66
C ASN A 177 0.71 5.77 0.91
N LYS A 178 0.14 6.43 -0.11
CA LYS A 178 -1.03 7.30 0.10
C LYS A 178 -2.38 6.60 0.04
N THR A 179 -2.45 5.40 -0.53
CA THR A 179 -3.73 4.82 -0.96
C THR A 179 -3.93 3.35 -0.63
N GLN A 180 -2.87 2.60 -0.36
CA GLN A 180 -2.95 1.18 -0.07
C GLN A 180 -2.79 0.93 1.43
N ASN A 181 -3.51 -0.07 1.94
CA ASN A 181 -3.62 -0.36 3.38
C ASN A 181 -3.67 -1.87 3.69
N SER A 182 -3.31 -2.72 2.73
CA SER A 182 -3.48 -4.17 2.83
C SER A 182 -2.31 -4.90 3.50
N GLY A 183 -1.30 -4.17 4.00
CA GLY A 183 -0.11 -4.75 4.62
C GLY A 183 1.19 -4.42 3.89
N TYR A 184 2.15 -5.34 3.94
CA TYR A 184 3.39 -5.27 3.19
C TYR A 184 3.06 -5.16 1.71
N GLU A 185 3.54 -4.10 1.09
CA GLU A 185 3.37 -3.87 -0.34
C GLU A 185 4.56 -3.09 -0.88
N ASN A 186 5.09 -3.57 -2.00
CA ASN A 186 6.06 -2.85 -2.83
C ASN A 186 5.44 -2.61 -4.22
N GLU A 187 6.23 -2.04 -5.14
CA GLU A 187 5.75 -1.69 -6.47
C GLU A 187 5.11 -2.86 -7.25
N TYR A 188 5.50 -4.11 -6.96
CA TYR A 188 5.14 -5.26 -7.78
C TYR A 188 4.24 -6.28 -7.09
N PHE A 189 4.20 -6.34 -5.75
CA PHE A 189 3.36 -7.27 -5.02
C PHE A 189 3.07 -6.83 -3.58
N TYR A 190 1.98 -7.37 -3.04
CA TYR A 190 1.66 -7.32 -1.62
C TYR A 190 1.62 -8.71 -1.00
N ILE A 191 1.79 -8.76 0.32
CA ILE A 191 1.65 -9.96 1.15
C ILE A 191 0.38 -9.81 1.98
N SER A 192 -0.46 -10.84 1.99
CA SER A 192 -1.61 -10.92 2.90
C SER A 192 -1.36 -12.00 3.94
N ALA A 193 -1.45 -11.61 5.21
CA ALA A 193 -1.40 -12.54 6.34
C ALA A 193 -2.80 -12.79 6.90
N ILE A 194 -2.95 -13.89 7.64
CA ILE A 194 -4.20 -14.21 8.31
C ILE A 194 -4.51 -13.17 9.40
N PRO A 195 -5.76 -12.67 9.46
CA PRO A 195 -6.18 -11.78 10.52
C PRO A 195 -6.33 -12.57 11.83
N TYR A 196 -5.61 -12.12 12.86
CA TYR A 196 -5.80 -12.53 14.26
C TYR A 196 -6.47 -11.39 15.01
N ASN A 197 -7.05 -11.66 16.19
CA ASN A 197 -7.58 -10.56 16.99
C ASN A 197 -6.44 -9.81 17.72
N LEU A 198 -6.74 -8.58 18.17
CA LEU A 198 -5.74 -7.72 18.81
C LEU A 198 -5.18 -8.28 20.13
N ALA A 199 -5.92 -9.14 20.84
CA ALA A 199 -5.39 -9.79 22.04
C ALA A 199 -4.35 -10.86 21.67
N GLU A 200 -4.61 -11.65 20.62
CA GLU A 200 -3.65 -12.63 20.10
C GLU A 200 -2.39 -11.95 19.56
N TYR A 201 -2.52 -10.81 18.87
CA TYR A 201 -1.36 -9.99 18.49
C TYR A 201 -0.45 -9.71 19.70
N ARG A 202 -1.03 -9.21 20.79
CA ARG A 202 -0.29 -8.81 22.00
C ARG A 202 0.32 -10.00 22.73
N ASP A 203 -0.41 -11.11 22.82
CA ASP A 203 0.03 -12.29 23.56
C ASP A 203 1.11 -13.06 22.81
N TYR A 204 1.01 -13.15 21.48
CA TYR A 204 1.85 -14.04 20.67
C TYR A 204 2.84 -13.34 19.74
N PHE A 205 2.51 -12.17 19.18
CA PHE A 205 3.30 -11.53 18.12
C PHE A 205 4.10 -10.31 18.59
N GLU A 206 3.51 -9.44 19.40
CA GLU A 206 4.20 -8.27 20.00
C GLU A 206 5.53 -8.65 20.70
N PRO A 207 5.64 -9.79 21.42
CA PRO A 207 6.90 -10.20 22.04
C PRO A 207 8.04 -10.51 21.05
N LEU A 208 7.74 -10.70 19.76
CA LEU A 208 8.73 -10.99 18.72
C LEU A 208 9.48 -9.73 18.26
N LEU A 209 8.92 -8.52 18.46
CA LEU A 209 9.50 -7.27 17.96
C LEU A 209 10.97 -7.08 18.36
N ASN A 210 11.31 -7.47 19.59
CA ASN A 210 12.64 -7.32 20.18
C ASN A 210 13.57 -8.53 19.96
N LYS A 211 13.20 -9.50 19.12
CA LYS A 211 14.01 -10.68 18.83
C LYS A 211 15.05 -10.40 17.76
N SER A 212 16.18 -11.10 17.83
CA SER A 212 17.14 -11.15 16.71
C SER A 212 16.52 -11.85 15.50
N ASP A 213 17.03 -11.62 14.30
CA ASP A 213 16.41 -12.15 13.07
C ASP A 213 16.31 -13.68 13.04
N SER A 214 17.36 -14.37 13.54
CA SER A 214 17.38 -15.84 13.66
C SER A 214 16.32 -16.35 14.63
N GLU A 215 16.12 -15.67 15.76
CA GLU A 215 15.07 -16.00 16.73
C GLU A 215 13.69 -15.63 16.20
N PHE A 216 13.55 -14.50 15.52
CA PHE A 216 12.28 -13.99 15.02
C PHE A 216 11.59 -14.99 14.10
N SER A 217 12.27 -15.48 13.05
CA SER A 217 11.69 -16.44 12.09
C SER A 217 11.32 -17.77 12.74
N LYS A 218 12.14 -18.23 13.69
CA LYS A 218 11.90 -19.47 14.44
C LYS A 218 10.70 -19.32 15.37
N GLU A 219 10.62 -18.23 16.12
CA GLU A 219 9.53 -17.99 17.06
C GLU A 219 8.21 -17.68 16.34
N LEU A 220 8.22 -16.96 15.21
CA LEU A 220 7.02 -16.79 14.39
C LEU A 220 6.46 -18.15 13.94
N SER A 221 7.34 -19.06 13.51
CA SER A 221 6.96 -20.42 13.14
C SER A 221 6.39 -21.22 14.33
N ASN A 222 6.91 -21.00 15.55
CA ASN A 222 6.40 -21.64 16.76
C ASN A 222 5.04 -21.08 17.15
N VAL A 223 4.84 -19.76 17.09
CA VAL A 223 3.57 -19.08 17.34
C VAL A 223 2.48 -19.63 16.43
N LYS A 224 2.74 -19.70 15.11
CA LYS A 224 1.77 -20.28 14.16
C LYS A 224 1.39 -21.72 14.51
N LYS A 225 2.37 -22.55 14.93
CA LYS A 225 2.10 -23.92 15.38
C LYS A 225 1.24 -23.96 16.66
N GLN A 226 1.49 -23.07 17.62
CA GLN A 226 0.71 -22.97 18.86
C GLN A 226 -0.74 -22.57 18.57
N LEU A 227 -0.92 -21.61 17.66
CA LEU A 227 -2.22 -21.16 17.14
C LEU A 227 -2.87 -22.17 16.19
N LYS A 228 -2.19 -23.29 15.89
CA LYS A 228 -2.61 -24.33 14.93
C LYS A 228 -2.91 -23.79 13.54
N ASP A 229 -2.24 -22.70 13.17
CA ASP A 229 -2.34 -22.05 11.88
C ASP A 229 -1.63 -22.91 10.82
N LYS A 230 -2.41 -23.33 9.83
CA LYS A 230 -1.96 -24.10 8.66
C LYS A 230 -2.09 -23.31 7.36
N SER A 231 -2.42 -22.03 7.45
CA SER A 231 -2.55 -21.15 6.29
C SER A 231 -1.20 -21.01 5.58
N LYS A 232 -1.27 -20.88 4.26
CA LYS A 232 -0.15 -20.40 3.46
C LYS A 232 -0.21 -18.88 3.42
N VAL A 233 0.96 -18.26 3.40
CA VAL A 233 1.06 -16.82 3.17
C VAL A 233 0.68 -16.54 1.73
N SER A 234 -0.27 -15.63 1.51
CA SER A 234 -0.68 -15.23 0.17
C SER A 234 0.18 -14.06 -0.30
N VAL A 235 0.69 -14.16 -1.53
CA VAL A 235 1.48 -13.12 -2.19
C VAL A 235 0.81 -12.86 -3.52
N THR A 236 0.42 -11.61 -3.76
CA THR A 236 -0.30 -11.24 -4.98
C THR A 236 0.41 -10.09 -5.65
N THR A 237 0.75 -10.26 -6.93
CA THR A 237 1.39 -9.20 -7.71
C THR A 237 0.39 -8.14 -8.18
N THR A 238 0.89 -6.96 -8.53
CA THR A 238 0.12 -5.79 -8.99
C THR A 238 0.74 -5.19 -10.26
N LEU A 239 0.77 -5.98 -11.34
CA LEU A 239 1.51 -5.65 -12.57
C LEU A 239 0.62 -4.98 -13.63
N PHE A 240 0.98 -3.76 -14.04
CA PHE A 240 0.29 -3.02 -15.10
C PHE A 240 1.00 -3.18 -16.43
N SER A 241 0.30 -3.57 -17.50
CA SER A 241 0.93 -3.75 -18.81
C SER A 241 1.48 -2.44 -19.40
N LYS A 242 2.65 -2.48 -20.05
CA LYS A 242 3.14 -1.40 -20.92
C LYS A 242 2.65 -1.53 -22.37
N LYS A 243 1.99 -2.64 -22.73
CA LYS A 243 1.53 -2.92 -24.10
C LYS A 243 0.28 -2.09 -24.44
N LYS A 244 0.31 -1.38 -25.57
CA LYS A 244 -0.83 -0.57 -26.05
C LYS A 244 -2.09 -1.38 -26.36
N ASN A 245 -1.94 -2.63 -26.82
CA ASN A 245 -3.04 -3.52 -27.19
C ASN A 245 -3.15 -4.69 -26.19
N TYR A 246 -3.03 -4.40 -24.90
CA TYR A 246 -3.15 -5.41 -23.86
C TYR A 246 -4.50 -6.12 -23.95
N THR A 247 -4.45 -7.45 -23.91
CA THR A 247 -5.59 -8.32 -23.62
C THR A 247 -5.10 -9.46 -22.74
N LYS A 248 -5.96 -10.01 -21.87
CA LYS A 248 -5.64 -11.17 -21.02
C LYS A 248 -5.03 -12.31 -21.85
N LYS A 249 -5.65 -12.61 -23.00
CA LYS A 249 -5.18 -13.64 -23.95
C LYS A 249 -3.81 -13.34 -24.53
N SER A 250 -3.54 -12.11 -24.95
CA SER A 250 -2.23 -11.75 -25.51
C SER A 250 -1.09 -11.74 -24.49
N ASN A 251 -1.42 -11.68 -23.19
CA ASN A 251 -0.43 -11.61 -22.12
C ASN A 251 -0.18 -12.96 -21.44
N SER A 252 -1.01 -13.98 -21.69
CA SER A 252 -0.94 -15.27 -20.99
C SER A 252 0.44 -15.94 -21.13
N GLU A 253 1.06 -15.88 -22.32
CA GLU A 253 2.40 -16.44 -22.53
C GLU A 253 3.47 -15.77 -21.66
N ASN A 254 3.39 -14.45 -21.45
CA ASN A 254 4.32 -13.73 -20.58
C ASN A 254 4.13 -14.14 -19.12
N VAL A 255 2.88 -14.26 -18.68
CA VAL A 255 2.54 -14.67 -17.30
C VAL A 255 3.00 -16.10 -17.02
N ILE A 256 2.77 -17.03 -17.94
CA ILE A 256 3.19 -18.44 -17.79
C ILE A 256 4.72 -18.53 -17.73
N LYS A 257 5.45 -17.88 -18.64
CA LYS A 257 6.92 -17.88 -18.64
C LYS A 257 7.49 -17.30 -17.33
N MET A 258 6.89 -16.22 -16.85
CA MET A 258 7.28 -15.60 -15.58
C MET A 258 7.05 -16.54 -14.40
N ALA A 259 5.88 -17.19 -14.33
CA ALA A 259 5.57 -18.18 -13.30
C ALA A 259 6.55 -19.37 -13.32
N GLU A 260 6.92 -19.86 -14.51
CA GLU A 260 7.90 -20.94 -14.66
C GLU A 260 9.31 -20.54 -14.20
N GLU A 261 9.74 -19.30 -14.47
CA GLU A 261 11.03 -18.79 -13.99
C GLU A 261 11.03 -18.67 -12.46
N ILE A 262 9.95 -18.13 -11.87
CA ILE A 262 9.80 -18.02 -10.41
C ILE A 262 9.79 -19.40 -9.75
N LYS A 263 9.04 -20.37 -10.30
CA LYS A 263 8.95 -21.74 -9.75
C LYS A 263 10.31 -22.47 -9.73
N LYS A 264 11.23 -22.12 -10.63
CA LYS A 264 12.58 -22.71 -10.72
C LYS A 264 13.58 -22.05 -9.77
N ASP A 265 13.30 -20.84 -9.28
CA ASP A 265 14.20 -20.09 -8.42
C ASP A 265 14.04 -20.52 -6.95
N LYS A 266 15.09 -21.15 -6.41
CA LYS A 266 15.12 -21.64 -5.03
C LYS A 266 15.42 -20.55 -4.00
N GLU A 267 15.82 -19.36 -4.45
CA GLU A 267 16.11 -18.22 -3.56
C GLU A 267 14.86 -17.39 -3.25
N ILE A 268 13.77 -17.59 -3.99
CA ILE A 268 12.46 -16.96 -3.78
C ILE A 268 11.66 -17.75 -2.70
N PRO A 269 10.69 -17.14 -1.97
CA PRO A 269 9.94 -17.85 -0.94
C PRO A 269 9.22 -19.07 -1.51
N ASN A 270 9.36 -20.19 -0.80
CA ASN A 270 8.65 -21.43 -1.08
C ASN A 270 7.56 -21.65 -0.02
N GLY A 271 6.54 -22.45 -0.35
CA GLY A 271 5.41 -22.71 0.54
C GLY A 271 4.43 -21.54 0.70
N ILE A 272 4.52 -20.53 -0.18
CA ILE A 272 3.57 -19.43 -0.30
C ILE A 272 2.53 -19.72 -1.39
N GLU A 273 1.39 -19.05 -1.32
CA GLU A 273 0.43 -18.98 -2.42
C GLU A 273 0.72 -17.71 -3.23
N LEU A 274 1.45 -17.85 -4.34
CA LEU A 274 1.82 -16.74 -5.20
C LEU A 274 0.88 -16.64 -6.42
N SER A 275 0.15 -15.54 -6.51
CA SER A 275 -0.70 -15.17 -7.65
C SER A 275 -0.06 -14.06 -8.48
N ILE A 276 0.15 -14.33 -9.77
CA ILE A 276 0.52 -13.30 -10.75
C ILE A 276 -0.76 -12.63 -11.25
N LYS A 277 -1.10 -11.44 -10.73
CA LYS A 277 -2.15 -10.59 -11.30
C LYS A 277 -1.54 -9.54 -12.22
N PHE A 278 -2.22 -9.34 -13.34
CA PHE A 278 -1.77 -8.47 -14.41
C PHE A 278 -2.96 -7.76 -15.03
N SER A 279 -2.92 -6.44 -15.17
CA SER A 279 -3.97 -5.64 -15.79
C SER A 279 -3.43 -4.84 -17.00
N ASP A 280 -4.30 -4.05 -17.64
CA ASP A 280 -3.86 -3.01 -18.56
C ASP A 280 -3.05 -1.91 -17.82
N ASN A 281 -2.76 -0.81 -18.52
CA ASN A 281 -1.92 0.24 -17.97
C ASN A 281 -2.68 1.28 -17.14
N LYS A 282 -3.98 1.08 -16.88
CA LYS A 282 -4.88 2.06 -16.28
C LYS A 282 -5.13 1.80 -14.81
N ILE A 283 -5.38 2.89 -14.10
CA ILE A 283 -5.81 2.88 -12.71
C ILE A 283 -6.91 3.90 -12.50
N ASN A 284 -7.93 3.53 -11.73
CA ASN A 284 -8.96 4.45 -11.27
C ASN A 284 -8.37 5.37 -10.18
N THR A 285 -8.50 6.67 -10.36
CA THR A 285 -7.84 7.67 -9.51
C THR A 285 -8.54 7.89 -8.18
N VAL A 286 -9.83 7.58 -8.08
CA VAL A 286 -10.63 7.75 -6.86
C VAL A 286 -10.53 6.50 -5.98
N LYS A 287 -10.59 5.31 -6.60
CA LYS A 287 -10.52 4.00 -5.97
C LYS A 287 -9.47 3.14 -6.68
N PRO A 288 -8.18 3.27 -6.33
CA PRO A 288 -7.06 2.59 -6.99
C PRO A 288 -6.96 1.10 -6.63
N ASN A 289 -8.08 0.37 -6.75
CA ASN A 289 -8.14 -1.06 -6.47
C ASN A 289 -7.69 -1.86 -7.69
N PHE A 290 -6.82 -2.85 -7.49
CA PHE A 290 -6.25 -3.68 -8.55
C PHE A 290 -7.17 -4.86 -8.96
N ASN A 291 -8.45 -4.61 -9.24
CA ASN A 291 -9.43 -5.66 -9.56
C ASN A 291 -10.41 -5.27 -10.69
N GLY A 292 -9.90 -4.79 -11.83
CA GLY A 292 -10.73 -4.39 -12.98
C GLY A 292 -11.09 -5.55 -13.91
N GLU A 293 -12.03 -5.31 -14.85
CA GLU A 293 -12.41 -6.30 -15.87
C GLU A 293 -11.22 -6.78 -16.71
N SER A 294 -10.19 -5.95 -16.86
CA SER A 294 -8.97 -6.27 -17.60
C SER A 294 -7.97 -7.14 -16.82
N THR A 295 -8.14 -7.32 -15.51
CA THR A 295 -7.20 -8.08 -14.67
C THR A 295 -7.27 -9.59 -14.98
N SER A 296 -6.12 -10.19 -15.29
CA SER A 296 -5.89 -11.64 -15.30
C SER A 296 -5.17 -12.08 -14.03
N GLU A 297 -5.44 -13.28 -13.53
CA GLU A 297 -4.77 -13.89 -12.38
C GLU A 297 -4.28 -15.30 -12.73
N TYR A 298 -3.07 -15.66 -12.29
CA TYR A 298 -2.47 -16.98 -12.51
C TYR A 298 -1.68 -17.42 -11.27
N GLY A 299 -2.01 -18.58 -10.71
CA GLY A 299 -1.28 -19.14 -9.57
C GLY A 299 0.02 -19.85 -9.98
N VAL A 300 1.11 -19.55 -9.26
CA VAL A 300 2.46 -20.07 -9.58
C VAL A 300 2.70 -21.46 -8.98
N PHE A 301 2.15 -21.71 -7.79
CA PHE A 301 2.37 -22.94 -7.01
C PHE A 301 1.13 -23.84 -6.90
N ASP A 302 0.05 -23.54 -7.63
CA ASP A 302 -1.22 -24.28 -7.56
C ASP A 302 -1.14 -25.71 -8.13
N GLN A 303 -0.02 -26.05 -8.79
CA GLN A 303 0.26 -27.38 -9.32
C GLN A 303 1.41 -28.04 -8.55
N GLU A 304 1.06 -28.69 -7.44
CA GLU A 304 1.78 -29.86 -6.91
C GLU A 304 0.90 -31.10 -7.04
#